data_AF-A0A842ZXY6-F1
#
_entry.id   AF-A0A842ZXY6-F1
#
_cell.length_a   1.000
_cell.length_b   1.000
_cell.length_c   1.000
_cell.angle_alpha   90.00
_cell.angle_beta   90.00
_cell.angle_gamma   90.00
#
_symmetry.space_group_name_H-M   'P 1'
#
loop_
_entity.id
_entity.type
_entity.pdbx_description
1 polymer ?
#
loop_
_entity_poly.entity_id
_entity_poly.type
_entity_poly.pdbx_seq_one_letter_code
_entity_poly.pdbx_strand_id
1 'polypeptide(L)'
;MKRKLTRDDIQKIREEIIRGKSKYQVARELNLHPTTVYEHTKDLPNRYKREPYISGEPLELLKQLLERGYVYTEENRNALRSLQRFFPQIKRSQFKNKSCYYLEDKSKLALLELMKQNTSRIISYQDLARASQVFNTDIEIYEKRSFLGKNRWRKSRKIKESTNRYGSVSKEKQTHLDDFLGRFLHSELL
;
A
#
# COMPACT_ATOMS: atom_id res chain seq x y z
N MET A 1 6.83 1.49 45.66
CA MET A 1 5.48 1.25 46.26
C MET A 1 4.50 2.24 45.66
N LYS A 2 3.35 1.80 45.13
CA LYS A 2 2.31 2.71 44.63
C LYS A 2 1.49 3.21 45.83
N ARG A 3 1.61 4.50 46.17
CA ARG A 3 0.72 5.16 47.13
C ARG A 3 -0.70 5.13 46.55
N LYS A 4 -1.65 4.49 47.24
CA LYS A 4 -3.08 4.58 46.87
C LYS A 4 -3.53 6.01 47.17
N LEU A 5 -4.00 6.72 46.16
CA LEU A 5 -4.63 8.02 46.37
C LEU A 5 -6.01 7.86 47.00
N THR A 6 -6.35 8.75 47.92
CA THR A 6 -7.72 8.89 48.42
C THR A 6 -8.58 9.64 47.40
N ARG A 7 -9.90 9.62 47.57
CA ARG A 7 -10.82 10.41 46.73
C ARG A 7 -10.56 11.90 46.85
N ASP A 8 -10.19 12.37 48.05
CA ASP A 8 -9.90 13.77 48.33
C ASP A 8 -8.64 14.24 47.61
N ASP A 9 -7.61 13.40 47.53
CA ASP A 9 -6.39 13.69 46.76
C ASP A 9 -6.72 13.85 45.27
N ILE A 10 -7.59 12.99 44.72
CA ILE A 10 -8.01 13.05 43.31
C ILE A 10 -8.81 14.34 43.03
N GLN A 11 -9.70 14.71 43.94
CA GLN A 11 -10.51 15.94 43.80
C GLN A 11 -9.60 17.18 43.83
N LYS A 12 -8.64 17.22 44.76
CA LYS A 12 -7.67 18.31 44.86
C LYS A 12 -6.81 18.43 43.59
N ILE A 13 -6.36 17.32 43.03
CA ILE A 13 -5.64 17.30 41.74
C ILE A 13 -6.48 17.95 40.63
N ARG A 14 -7.77 17.61 40.55
CA ARG A 14 -8.67 18.13 39.52
C ARG A 14 -8.89 19.63 39.67
N GLU A 15 -9.13 20.12 40.88
CA GLU A 15 -9.32 21.54 41.16
C GLU A 15 -8.09 22.38 40.78
N GLU A 16 -6.90 21.92 41.13
CA GLU A 16 -5.64 22.62 40.79
C GLU A 16 -5.40 22.70 39.28
N ILE A 17 -5.77 21.65 38.54
CA ILE A 17 -5.68 21.65 37.07
C ILE A 17 -6.73 22.58 36.45
N ILE A 18 -7.95 22.61 36.97
CA ILE A 18 -9.01 23.52 36.52
C ILE A 18 -8.61 24.98 36.77
N ARG A 19 -7.97 25.27 37.90
CA ARG A 19 -7.35 26.57 38.22
C ARG A 19 -6.21 26.96 37.27
N GLY A 20 -5.72 26.01 36.47
CA GLY A 20 -4.80 26.28 35.37
C GLY A 20 -3.35 25.84 35.62
N LYS A 21 -3.06 25.12 36.71
CA LYS A 21 -1.75 24.51 36.88
C LYS A 21 -1.54 23.37 35.90
N SER A 22 -0.29 23.16 35.47
CA SER A 22 0.06 22.02 34.63
C SER A 22 0.00 20.72 35.45
N LYS A 23 -0.32 19.60 34.79
CA LYS A 23 -0.30 18.26 35.42
C LYS A 23 1.06 17.93 36.06
N TYR A 24 2.14 18.44 35.48
CA TYR A 24 3.50 18.26 35.98
C TYR A 24 3.77 19.07 37.25
N GLN A 25 3.31 20.32 37.31
CA GLN A 25 3.39 21.15 38.52
C GLN A 25 2.61 20.49 39.68
N VAL A 26 1.38 20.06 39.42
CA VAL A 26 0.55 19.37 40.43
C VAL A 26 1.19 18.07 40.91
N ALA A 27 1.82 17.31 40.02
CA ALA A 27 2.56 16.11 40.39
C ALA A 27 3.75 16.41 41.31
N ARG A 28 4.51 17.48 41.03
CA ARG A 28 5.63 17.93 41.88
C ARG A 28 5.16 18.42 43.24
N GLU A 29 4.12 19.26 43.28
CA GLU A 29 3.60 19.83 44.53
C GLU A 29 3.04 18.76 45.48
N LEU A 30 2.39 17.73 44.93
CA LEU A 30 1.78 16.65 45.72
C LEU A 30 2.73 15.45 45.92
N ASN A 31 3.97 15.52 45.44
CA ASN A 31 4.93 14.40 45.43
C ASN A 31 4.32 13.11 44.85
N LEU A 32 3.62 13.25 43.73
CA LEU A 32 2.98 12.15 43.00
C LEU A 32 3.74 11.86 41.71
N HIS A 33 3.66 10.60 41.27
CA HIS A 33 4.19 10.24 39.97
C HIS A 33 3.35 10.91 38.85
N PRO A 34 3.96 11.53 37.83
CA PRO A 34 3.23 12.24 36.76
C PRO A 34 2.16 11.38 36.07
N THR A 35 2.42 10.09 35.88
CA THR A 35 1.48 9.14 35.30
C THR A 35 0.19 9.02 36.10
N THR A 36 0.28 9.01 37.43
CA THR A 36 -0.89 8.89 38.31
C THR A 36 -1.81 10.10 38.17
N VAL A 37 -1.22 11.30 38.12
CA VAL A 37 -1.97 12.54 37.86
C VAL A 37 -2.62 12.49 36.49
N TYR A 38 -1.90 11.98 35.46
CA TYR A 38 -2.43 11.86 34.11
C TYR A 38 -3.64 10.92 34.02
N GLU A 39 -3.59 9.76 34.66
CA GLU A 39 -4.66 8.76 34.68
C GLU A 39 -5.96 9.32 35.28
N HIS A 40 -5.86 10.05 36.41
CA HIS A 40 -7.03 10.62 37.11
C HIS A 40 -7.59 11.90 36.47
N THR A 41 -6.91 12.44 35.45
CA THR A 41 -7.26 13.72 34.81
C THR A 41 -7.34 13.60 33.30
N LYS A 42 -7.44 12.37 32.78
CA LYS A 42 -7.49 12.07 31.34
C LYS A 42 -8.74 12.66 30.68
N ASP A 43 -9.80 12.79 31.45
CA ASP A 43 -11.08 13.37 31.08
C ASP A 43 -11.04 14.90 30.96
N LEU A 44 -10.13 15.57 31.67
CA LEU A 44 -10.02 17.03 31.61
C LEU A 44 -9.42 17.49 30.26
N PRO A 45 -9.94 18.59 29.69
CA PRO A 45 -9.42 19.14 28.45
C PRO A 45 -7.96 19.58 28.64
N ASN A 46 -7.07 19.09 27.79
CA ASN A 46 -5.68 19.48 27.85
C ASN A 46 -5.53 20.84 27.16
N ARG A 47 -5.10 21.88 27.90
CA ARG A 47 -4.81 23.22 27.35
C ARG A 47 -3.88 23.19 26.13
N TYR A 48 -3.00 22.20 26.04
CA TYR A 48 -2.07 22.03 24.92
C TYR A 48 -2.63 21.19 23.76
N LYS A 49 -3.71 20.44 23.98
CA LYS A 49 -4.47 19.82 22.86
C LYS A 49 -5.41 20.89 22.33
N ARG A 50 -4.86 21.79 21.51
CA ARG A 50 -5.67 22.59 20.60
C ARG A 50 -6.54 21.65 19.75
N GLU A 51 -7.64 22.18 19.22
CA GLU A 51 -8.50 21.48 18.24
C GLU A 51 -7.68 20.70 17.23
N PRO A 52 -8.17 19.55 16.71
CA PRO A 52 -7.41 18.79 15.73
C PRO A 52 -7.05 19.66 14.53
N TYR A 53 -5.79 20.10 14.47
CA TYR A 53 -5.26 20.90 13.38
C TYR A 53 -4.24 20.08 12.60
N ILE A 54 -4.25 20.25 11.28
CA ILE A 54 -3.33 19.58 10.37
C ILE A 54 -2.11 20.49 10.21
N SER A 55 -0.94 20.03 10.63
CA SER A 55 0.31 20.81 10.56
C SER A 55 1.50 19.97 10.11
N GLY A 56 2.51 20.64 9.55
CA GLY A 56 3.75 20.01 9.10
C GLY A 56 3.54 19.22 7.80
N GLU A 57 4.20 18.08 7.70
CA GLU A 57 4.17 17.21 6.53
C GLU A 57 2.75 16.81 6.06
N PRO A 58 1.79 16.41 6.92
CA PRO A 58 0.41 16.17 6.50
C PRO A 58 -0.24 17.36 5.78
N LEU A 59 0.08 18.60 6.17
CA LEU A 59 -0.47 19.79 5.54
C LEU A 59 0.13 20.00 4.14
N GLU A 60 1.43 19.75 3.99
CA GLU A 60 2.11 19.84 2.69
C GLU A 60 1.59 18.78 1.70
N LEU A 61 1.40 17.55 2.17
CA LEU A 61 0.82 16.48 1.36
C LEU A 61 -0.63 16.77 0.97
N LEU A 62 -1.39 17.40 1.87
CA LEU A 62 -2.75 17.86 1.56
C LEU A 62 -2.74 18.92 0.45
N LYS A 63 -1.84 19.90 0.51
CA LYS A 63 -1.68 20.90 -0.57
C LYS A 63 -1.36 20.25 -1.90
N GLN A 64 -0.41 19.30 -1.92
CA GLN A 64 -0.07 18.56 -3.14
C GLN A 64 -1.25 17.75 -3.68
N LEU A 65 -2.04 17.11 -2.81
CA LEU A 65 -3.26 16.39 -3.19
C LEU A 65 -4.30 17.31 -3.80
N LEU A 66 -4.50 18.51 -3.26
CA LEU A 66 -5.46 19.48 -3.80
C LEU A 66 -5.02 20.01 -5.17
N GLU A 67 -3.75 20.37 -5.31
CA GLU A 67 -3.17 20.89 -6.54
C GLU A 67 -3.15 19.84 -7.67
N ARG A 68 -2.55 18.68 -7.40
CA ARG A 68 -2.28 17.66 -8.44
C ARG A 68 -3.36 16.59 -8.52
N GLY A 69 -4.13 16.39 -7.45
CA GLY A 69 -5.12 15.32 -7.33
C GLY A 69 -4.59 13.99 -6.83
N TYR A 70 -3.27 13.83 -6.74
CA TYR A 70 -2.62 12.59 -6.31
C TYR A 70 -1.26 12.87 -5.67
N VAL A 71 -0.83 11.92 -4.82
CA VAL A 71 0.47 11.92 -4.15
C VAL A 71 0.99 10.48 -4.10
N TYR A 72 2.27 10.31 -4.45
CA TYR A 72 3.00 9.04 -4.29
C TYR A 72 3.80 9.08 -3.01
N THR A 73 3.85 7.93 -2.34
CA THR A 73 4.60 7.87 -1.09
C THR A 73 5.12 6.47 -0.85
N GLU A 74 6.43 6.39 -0.67
CA GLU A 74 7.11 5.19 -0.19
C GLU A 74 7.28 5.25 1.34
N GLU A 75 7.54 6.45 1.90
CA GLU A 75 7.96 6.66 3.29
C GLU A 75 6.86 7.25 4.22
N ASN A 76 6.11 8.26 3.76
CA ASN A 76 5.19 9.08 4.59
C ASN A 76 3.77 8.49 4.75
N ARG A 77 3.68 7.18 5.07
CA ARG A 77 2.39 6.47 5.17
C ARG A 77 1.49 6.97 6.31
N ASN A 78 2.09 7.44 7.40
CA ASN A 78 1.35 7.84 8.61
C ASN A 78 0.65 9.19 8.44
N ALA A 79 1.26 10.13 7.73
CA ALA A 79 0.68 11.44 7.45
C ALA A 79 -0.59 11.32 6.61
N LEU A 80 -0.53 10.57 5.51
CA LEU A 80 -1.68 10.37 4.61
C LEU A 80 -2.80 9.54 5.26
N ARG A 81 -2.47 8.54 6.08
CA ARG A 81 -3.46 7.82 6.89
C ARG A 81 -4.20 8.76 7.86
N SER A 82 -3.51 9.75 8.41
CA SER A 82 -4.12 10.73 9.30
C SER A 82 -5.07 11.64 8.52
N LEU A 83 -4.66 12.08 7.31
CA LEU A 83 -5.53 12.85 6.42
C LEU A 83 -6.80 12.08 6.02
N GLN A 84 -6.70 10.79 5.73
CA GLN A 84 -7.88 9.97 5.39
C GLN A 84 -8.94 9.92 6.50
N ARG A 85 -8.55 10.09 7.77
CA ARG A 85 -9.52 10.16 8.88
C ARG A 85 -10.37 11.42 8.82
N PHE A 86 -9.80 12.53 8.33
CA PHE A 86 -10.47 13.81 8.19
C PHE A 86 -11.18 13.94 6.82
N PHE A 87 -10.61 13.33 5.78
CA PHE A 87 -11.08 13.45 4.40
C PHE A 87 -11.30 12.05 3.79
N PRO A 88 -12.50 11.47 3.93
CA PRO A 88 -12.80 10.13 3.40
C PRO A 88 -12.78 10.06 1.86
N GLN A 89 -12.84 11.21 1.18
CA GLN A 89 -12.69 11.34 -0.28
C GLN A 89 -11.28 10.96 -0.77
N ILE A 90 -10.27 10.97 0.12
CA ILE A 90 -8.91 10.54 -0.20
C ILE A 90 -8.86 9.01 -0.22
N LYS A 91 -8.79 8.44 -1.43
CA LYS A 91 -8.61 7.00 -1.63
C LYS A 91 -7.13 6.65 -1.69
N ARG A 92 -6.85 5.39 -1.37
CA ARG A 92 -5.52 4.80 -1.46
C ARG A 92 -5.58 3.59 -2.35
N SER A 93 -4.67 3.54 -3.31
CA SER A 93 -4.46 2.38 -4.16
C SER A 93 -2.98 1.97 -4.13
N GLN A 94 -2.72 0.69 -4.35
CA GLN A 94 -1.37 0.14 -4.38
C GLN A 94 -1.16 -0.63 -5.68
N PHE A 95 -0.07 -0.33 -6.37
CA PHE A 95 0.29 -1.00 -7.60
C PHE A 95 1.81 -1.18 -7.68
N LYS A 96 2.28 -2.40 -7.94
CA LYS A 96 3.71 -2.75 -8.05
C LYS A 96 4.57 -2.15 -6.90
N ASN A 97 4.12 -2.35 -5.66
CA ASN A 97 4.75 -1.85 -4.42
C ASN A 97 4.78 -0.32 -4.22
N LYS A 98 4.16 0.45 -5.12
CA LYS A 98 3.96 1.89 -4.94
C LYS A 98 2.56 2.16 -4.41
N SER A 99 2.46 2.92 -3.33
CA SER A 99 1.19 3.47 -2.87
C SER A 99 0.93 4.83 -3.49
N CYS A 100 -0.27 5.00 -4.02
CA CYS A 100 -0.78 6.26 -4.52
C CYS A 100 -2.02 6.64 -3.69
N TYR A 101 -2.02 7.87 -3.18
CA TYR A 101 -3.19 8.49 -2.57
C TYR A 101 -3.74 9.50 -3.56
N TYR A 102 -5.05 9.54 -3.73
CA TYR A 102 -5.71 10.41 -4.71
C TYR A 102 -7.09 10.80 -4.23
N LEU A 103 -7.59 11.90 -4.77
CA LEU A 103 -8.98 12.30 -4.60
C LEU A 103 -9.86 11.48 -5.54
N GLU A 104 -11.01 11.01 -5.06
CA GLU A 104 -11.91 10.12 -5.79
C GLU A 104 -12.31 10.64 -7.18
N ASP A 105 -12.55 11.95 -7.29
CA ASP A 105 -12.86 12.68 -8.52
C ASP A 105 -11.69 12.72 -9.53
N LYS A 106 -10.45 12.60 -9.04
CA LYS A 106 -9.22 12.64 -9.83
C LYS A 106 -8.56 11.27 -9.99
N SER A 107 -9.32 10.19 -9.81
CA SER A 107 -8.87 8.80 -9.96
C SER A 107 -8.25 8.49 -11.33
N LYS A 108 -8.85 8.95 -12.44
CA LYS A 108 -8.30 8.75 -13.80
C LYS A 108 -6.93 9.42 -13.97
N LEU A 109 -6.76 10.64 -13.44
CA LEU A 109 -5.50 11.38 -13.50
C LEU A 109 -4.40 10.67 -12.71
N ALA A 110 -4.72 10.19 -11.51
CA ALA A 110 -3.79 9.43 -10.67
C ALA A 110 -3.31 8.15 -11.37
N LEU A 111 -4.23 7.43 -12.03
CA LEU A 111 -3.91 6.23 -12.80
C LEU A 111 -2.97 6.52 -13.97
N LEU A 112 -3.29 7.54 -14.78
CA LEU A 112 -2.47 7.94 -15.92
C LEU A 112 -1.06 8.31 -15.50
N GLU A 113 -0.91 9.09 -14.44
CA GLU A 113 0.41 9.48 -13.96
C GLU A 113 1.20 8.29 -13.41
N LEU A 114 0.53 7.38 -12.69
CA LEU A 114 1.16 6.19 -12.15
C LEU A 114 1.66 5.28 -13.28
N MET A 115 0.95 5.23 -14.40
CA MET A 115 1.42 4.54 -15.60
C MET A 115 2.65 5.22 -16.23
N LYS A 116 2.67 6.56 -16.32
CA LYS A 116 3.85 7.31 -16.83
C LYS A 116 5.10 7.07 -16.01
N GLN A 117 5.00 7.03 -14.69
CA GLN A 117 6.14 6.78 -13.81
C GLN A 117 6.68 5.34 -13.91
N ASN A 118 5.89 4.40 -14.41
CA ASN A 118 6.26 2.99 -14.56
C ASN A 118 6.67 2.62 -16.00
N THR A 119 6.93 3.62 -16.86
CA THR A 119 7.26 3.47 -18.30
C THR A 119 8.56 2.73 -18.59
N SER A 120 9.43 2.52 -17.60
CA SER A 120 10.69 1.78 -17.78
C SER A 120 10.49 0.28 -18.07
N ARG A 121 9.29 -0.27 -17.81
CA ARG A 121 8.92 -1.64 -18.20
C ARG A 121 7.77 -1.59 -19.19
N ILE A 122 7.85 -2.38 -20.26
CA ILE A 122 6.73 -2.63 -21.18
C ILE A 122 5.54 -3.06 -20.31
N ILE A 123 4.51 -2.21 -20.23
CA ILE A 123 3.32 -2.51 -19.43
C ILE A 123 2.51 -3.53 -20.23
N SER A 124 2.30 -4.72 -19.66
CA SER A 124 1.44 -5.74 -20.27
C SER A 124 -0.02 -5.26 -20.26
N TYR A 125 -0.85 -5.72 -21.20
CA TYR A 125 -2.30 -5.51 -21.13
C TYR A 125 -2.91 -5.98 -19.80
N GLN A 126 -2.35 -7.04 -19.22
CA GLN A 126 -2.77 -7.53 -17.90
C GLN A 126 -2.44 -6.53 -16.78
N ASP A 127 -1.30 -5.85 -16.87
CA ASP A 127 -0.91 -4.83 -15.90
C ASP A 127 -1.81 -3.60 -16.01
N LEU A 128 -2.19 -3.19 -17.24
CA LEU A 128 -3.15 -2.11 -17.47
C LEU A 128 -4.53 -2.45 -16.90
N ALA A 129 -5.01 -3.68 -17.12
CA ALA A 129 -6.28 -4.14 -16.57
C ALA A 129 -6.27 -4.15 -15.03
N ARG A 130 -5.19 -4.66 -14.43
CA ARG A 130 -5.01 -4.64 -12.97
C ARG A 130 -4.97 -3.22 -12.41
N ALA A 131 -4.26 -2.31 -13.08
CA ALA A 131 -4.19 -0.91 -12.65
C ALA A 131 -5.56 -0.22 -12.74
N SER A 132 -6.27 -0.39 -13.86
CA SER A 132 -7.64 0.10 -14.05
C SER A 132 -8.59 -0.39 -12.96
N GLN A 133 -8.53 -1.68 -12.62
CA GLN A 133 -9.31 -2.26 -11.53
C GLN A 133 -8.97 -1.66 -10.16
N VAL A 134 -7.67 -1.47 -9.87
CA VAL A 134 -7.20 -0.91 -8.59
C VAL A 134 -7.62 0.54 -8.38
N PHE A 135 -7.83 1.30 -9.45
CA PHE A 135 -8.30 2.69 -9.41
C PHE A 135 -9.79 2.84 -9.71
N ASN A 136 -10.52 1.72 -9.90
CA ASN A 136 -11.93 1.69 -10.31
C ASN A 136 -12.24 2.64 -11.48
N THR A 137 -11.33 2.72 -12.46
CA THR A 137 -11.45 3.63 -13.60
C THR A 137 -11.06 2.94 -14.89
N ASP A 138 -11.87 3.13 -15.92
CA ASP A 138 -11.60 2.59 -17.24
C ASP A 138 -10.61 3.49 -18.01
N ILE A 139 -9.63 2.84 -18.62
CA ILE A 139 -8.69 3.48 -19.54
C ILE A 139 -9.17 3.22 -20.96
N GLU A 140 -9.26 4.28 -21.76
CA GLU A 140 -9.63 4.17 -23.17
C GLU A 140 -8.55 3.46 -23.99
N ILE A 141 -8.98 2.82 -25.09
CA ILE A 141 -8.10 1.99 -25.93
C ILE A 141 -6.94 2.83 -26.50
N TYR A 142 -7.16 4.10 -26.82
CA TYR A 142 -6.12 4.98 -27.34
C TYR A 142 -5.05 5.30 -26.27
N GLU A 143 -5.45 5.52 -25.02
CA GLU A 143 -4.53 5.78 -23.91
C GLU A 143 -3.71 4.52 -23.61
N LYS A 144 -4.35 3.34 -23.61
CA LYS A 144 -3.67 2.04 -23.46
C LYS A 144 -2.54 1.86 -24.47
N ARG A 145 -2.76 2.25 -25.73
CA ARG A 145 -1.75 2.14 -26.79
C ARG A 145 -0.51 3.01 -26.54
N SER A 146 -0.64 4.12 -25.83
CA SER A 146 0.51 4.99 -25.52
C SER A 146 1.46 4.36 -24.47
N PHE A 147 0.93 3.49 -23.62
CA PHE A 147 1.66 2.82 -22.54
C PHE A 147 2.26 1.47 -22.95
N LEU A 148 1.76 0.87 -24.03
CA LEU A 148 2.38 -0.31 -24.61
C LEU A 148 3.70 0.14 -25.25
N GLY A 149 4.82 -0.37 -24.73
CA GLY A 149 6.13 -0.11 -25.31
C GLY A 149 6.06 -0.39 -26.82
N LYS A 150 6.52 0.57 -27.65
CA LYS A 150 6.67 0.36 -29.09
C LYS A 150 7.45 -0.95 -29.22
N ASN A 151 6.77 -2.02 -29.65
CA ASN A 151 7.44 -3.27 -29.97
C ASN A 151 8.51 -2.88 -30.97
N ARG A 152 9.78 -2.82 -30.52
CA ARG A 152 10.91 -2.85 -31.44
C ARG A 152 10.63 -4.10 -32.22
N TRP A 153 10.20 -3.94 -33.47
CA TRP A 153 10.02 -5.01 -34.43
C TRP A 153 11.16 -5.97 -34.16
N ARG A 154 10.84 -7.11 -33.54
CA ARG A 154 11.79 -8.21 -33.50
C ARG A 154 11.93 -8.50 -34.98
N LYS A 155 13.02 -8.01 -35.61
CA LYS A 155 13.47 -8.51 -36.89
C LYS A 155 13.38 -10.00 -36.70
N SER A 156 12.39 -10.62 -37.33
CA SER A 156 12.27 -12.06 -37.41
C SER A 156 13.63 -12.48 -37.91
N ARG A 157 14.50 -12.98 -37.02
CA ARG A 157 15.64 -13.74 -37.49
C ARG A 157 14.95 -14.87 -38.22
N LYS A 158 14.96 -14.81 -39.56
CA LYS A 158 14.72 -15.97 -40.39
C LYS A 158 15.54 -17.05 -39.71
N ILE A 159 14.86 -17.98 -39.05
CA ILE A 159 15.48 -19.21 -38.62
C ILE A 159 15.92 -19.79 -39.96
N LYS A 160 17.21 -19.61 -40.29
CA LYS A 160 17.85 -20.41 -41.32
C LYS A 160 17.57 -21.83 -40.89
N GLU A 161 16.84 -22.55 -41.72
CA GLU A 161 16.69 -23.99 -41.64
C GLU A 161 18.08 -24.59 -41.42
N SER A 162 18.44 -24.84 -40.16
CA SER A 162 19.54 -25.73 -39.85
C SER A 162 18.96 -27.11 -40.10
N THR A 163 19.25 -27.62 -41.28
CA THR A 163 19.22 -29.04 -41.63
C THR A 163 19.84 -29.85 -40.49
N ASN A 164 19.02 -30.29 -39.54
CA ASN A 164 19.35 -31.41 -38.66
C ASN A 164 18.74 -32.65 -39.30
N ARG A 165 19.60 -33.36 -40.03
CA ARG A 165 19.40 -34.75 -40.44
C ARG A 165 19.15 -35.58 -39.19
N TYR A 166 17.90 -35.80 -38.83
CA TYR A 166 17.54 -36.95 -38.01
C TYR A 166 17.39 -38.13 -38.96
N GLY A 167 18.36 -39.04 -38.90
CA GLY A 167 18.28 -40.33 -39.56
C GLY A 167 17.01 -41.04 -39.11
N SER A 168 16.25 -41.53 -40.09
CA SER A 168 15.13 -42.44 -39.90
C SER A 168 15.59 -43.64 -39.07
N VAL A 169 15.14 -43.71 -37.82
CA VAL A 169 15.23 -44.94 -37.03
C VAL A 169 14.25 -45.94 -37.65
N SER A 170 14.75 -47.11 -38.04
CA SER A 170 13.96 -48.18 -38.64
C SER A 170 12.87 -48.67 -37.67
N LYS A 171 11.69 -48.97 -38.23
CA LYS A 171 10.47 -49.38 -37.52
C LYS A 171 10.62 -50.64 -36.64
N GLU A 172 11.73 -51.37 -36.75
CA GLU A 172 12.00 -52.59 -35.97
C GLU A 172 12.38 -52.31 -34.50
N LYS A 173 12.78 -51.09 -34.15
CA LYS A 173 13.10 -50.74 -32.74
C LYS A 173 11.93 -50.15 -31.96
N GLN A 174 10.81 -49.85 -32.61
CA GLN A 174 9.61 -49.33 -31.94
C GLN A 174 8.82 -50.44 -31.24
N THR A 175 8.75 -51.64 -31.82
CA THR A 175 7.99 -52.77 -31.25
C THR A 175 8.60 -53.30 -29.94
N HIS A 176 9.90 -53.13 -29.73
CA HIS A 176 10.57 -53.63 -28.51
C HIS A 176 10.38 -52.71 -27.27
N LEU A 177 9.95 -51.45 -27.48
CA LEU A 177 9.63 -50.51 -26.39
C LEU A 177 8.18 -50.65 -25.92
N ASP A 178 7.26 -50.98 -26.82
CA ASP A 178 5.85 -51.21 -26.49
C ASP A 178 5.66 -52.48 -25.65
N ASP A 179 6.44 -53.55 -25.92
CA ASP A 179 6.45 -54.77 -25.10
C ASP A 179 7.04 -54.57 -23.69
N PHE A 180 7.94 -53.61 -23.51
CA PHE A 180 8.55 -53.31 -22.21
C PHE A 180 7.59 -52.51 -21.31
N LEU A 181 6.85 -51.55 -21.89
CA LEU A 181 5.87 -50.74 -21.16
C LEU A 181 4.57 -51.50 -20.87
N GLY A 182 4.15 -52.42 -21.76
CA GLY A 182 2.97 -53.26 -21.53
C GLY A 182 3.11 -54.24 -20.36
N ARG A 183 4.33 -54.68 -20.03
CA ARG A 183 4.59 -55.59 -18.90
C ARG A 183 4.61 -54.88 -17.54
N PHE A 184 4.98 -53.59 -17.49
CA PHE A 184 5.04 -52.83 -16.23
C PHE A 184 3.66 -52.36 -15.76
N LEU A 185 2.68 -52.21 -16.66
CA LEU A 185 1.35 -51.69 -16.32
C LEU A 185 0.34 -52.77 -15.89
N HIS A 186 0.70 -54.07 -15.99
CA HIS A 186 -0.17 -55.18 -15.61
C HIS A 186 0.21 -55.88 -14.30
N SER A 187 1.25 -55.45 -13.59
CA SER A 187 1.69 -56.09 -12.33
C SER A 187 1.24 -55.37 -11.04
N GLU A 188 0.37 -54.37 -11.10
CA GLU A 188 -0.17 -53.68 -9.90
C GLU A 188 -1.70 -53.80 -9.73
N LEU A 189 -2.31 -54.80 -10.35
CA LEU A 189 -3.69 -55.20 -10.06
C LEU A 189 -3.77 -56.73 -9.94
N LEU A 190 -3.31 -57.26 -8.80
CA LEU A 190 -3.87 -58.40 -8.04
C LEU A 190 -2.99 -58.72 -6.83
#